data_AF-A0A2M7G0Z5-F1
#
_entry.id   AF-A0A2M7G0Z5-F1
#
_cell.length_a   1.000
_cell.length_b   1.000
_cell.length_c   1.000
_cell.angle_alpha   90.00
_cell.angle_beta   90.00
_cell.angle_gamma   90.00
#
_symmetry.space_group_name_H-M   'P 1'
#
loop_
_entity.id
_entity.type
_entity.pdbx_description
1 polymer ?
#
loop_
_entity_poly.entity_id
_entity_poly.type
_entity_poly.pdbx_seq_one_letter_code
_entity_poly.pdbx_strand_id
1 'polypeptide(L)'
;MKKFQRSLAILVGTLALMSCGGDRAMQLHGKMTKIQHLGETCWVFMDDQHRYYEVITPSSQILHEGLQMSIRAIEVQSKTLCELPTVIEIIEYRPDHFRDM
;
A
#
# COMPACT_ATOMS: atom_id res chain seq x y z
N MET A 1 -34.00 7.46 58.29
CA MET A 1 -32.98 6.50 57.81
C MET A 1 -33.63 5.41 56.97
N LYS A 2 -33.59 5.49 55.64
CA LYS A 2 -33.78 4.34 54.73
C LYS A 2 -32.86 4.53 53.53
N LYS A 3 -31.87 3.64 53.44
CA LYS A 3 -30.84 3.59 52.39
C LYS A 3 -31.47 3.02 51.12
N PHE A 4 -31.42 3.76 50.01
CA PHE A 4 -31.68 3.22 48.68
C PHE A 4 -30.37 3.24 47.90
N GLN A 5 -29.63 2.14 47.99
CA GLN A 5 -28.55 1.83 47.07
C GLN A 5 -28.78 0.40 46.60
N ARG A 6 -28.86 0.20 45.27
CA ARG A 6 -28.41 -1.02 44.59
C ARG A 6 -28.42 -0.79 43.08
N SER A 7 -27.21 -0.52 42.60
CA SER A 7 -26.59 -1.20 41.46
C SER A 7 -27.26 -1.04 40.09
N LEU A 8 -26.97 0.08 39.44
CA LEU A 8 -27.03 0.17 37.98
C LEU A 8 -25.86 -0.65 37.42
N ALA A 9 -26.18 -1.75 36.76
CA ALA A 9 -25.27 -2.56 36.00
C ALA A 9 -24.71 -1.75 34.82
N ILE A 10 -23.38 -1.63 34.72
CA ILE A 10 -22.73 -1.35 33.44
C ILE A 10 -21.60 -2.35 33.29
N LEU A 11 -21.98 -3.43 32.60
CA LEU A 11 -21.13 -4.42 31.97
C LEU A 11 -20.30 -3.70 30.90
N VAL A 12 -19.11 -3.21 31.24
CA VAL A 12 -18.15 -2.72 30.24
C VAL A 12 -17.47 -3.95 29.65
N GLY A 13 -18.07 -4.43 28.56
CA GLY A 13 -17.56 -5.52 27.75
C GLY A 13 -16.17 -5.20 27.21
N THR A 14 -15.25 -6.11 27.54
CA THR A 14 -14.15 -6.59 26.68
C THR A 14 -14.02 -5.88 25.33
N LEU A 15 -13.22 -4.81 25.27
CA LEU A 15 -12.63 -4.40 24.01
C LEU A 15 -11.48 -5.38 23.70
N ALA A 16 -11.72 -6.15 22.65
CA ALA A 16 -10.76 -7.05 22.03
C ALA A 16 -9.46 -6.31 21.69
N LEU A 17 -8.42 -6.49 22.51
CA LEU A 17 -7.04 -6.27 22.11
C LEU A 17 -6.58 -7.48 21.28
N MET A 18 -7.22 -7.66 20.13
CA MET A 18 -6.66 -8.45 19.02
C MET A 18 -6.32 -7.47 17.90
N SER A 19 -5.37 -6.58 18.17
CA SER A 19 -4.58 -6.01 17.08
C SER A 19 -3.53 -7.05 16.72
N CYS A 20 -3.97 -8.11 16.04
CA CYS A 20 -3.09 -9.03 15.32
C CYS A 20 -2.14 -8.19 14.47
N GLY A 21 -0.85 -8.52 14.50
CA GLY A 21 0.20 -7.85 13.73
C GLY A 21 -0.22 -7.75 12.27
N GLY A 22 -0.65 -6.56 11.88
CA GLY A 22 -1.18 -6.29 10.56
C GLY A 22 -0.04 -6.38 9.57
N ASP A 23 -0.15 -7.35 8.67
CA ASP A 23 0.68 -7.46 7.48
C ASP A 23 0.67 -6.08 6.81
N ARG A 24 1.81 -5.36 6.82
CA ARG A 24 1.93 -4.00 6.25
C ARG A 24 1.88 -4.01 4.71
N ALA A 25 1.58 -5.16 4.14
CA ALA A 25 1.47 -5.36 2.71
C ALA A 25 0.14 -4.82 2.20
N MET A 26 0.21 -4.00 1.16
CA MET A 26 -0.94 -3.55 0.38
C MET A 26 -1.04 -4.35 -0.90
N GLN A 27 -2.26 -4.63 -1.33
CA GLN A 27 -2.54 -5.13 -2.67
C GLN A 27 -3.03 -3.98 -3.53
N LEU A 28 -2.35 -3.75 -4.65
CA LEU A 28 -2.67 -2.69 -5.60
C LEU A 28 -2.84 -3.30 -6.99
N HIS A 29 -3.70 -2.68 -7.78
CA HIS A 29 -3.86 -2.96 -9.19
C HIS A 29 -3.76 -1.66 -9.96
N GLY A 30 -3.09 -1.70 -11.11
CA GLY A 30 -2.80 -0.51 -11.89
C GLY A 30 -1.70 -0.76 -12.89
N LYS A 31 -0.93 0.28 -13.20
CA LYS A 31 0.10 0.24 -14.24
C LYS A 31 1.40 0.88 -13.80
N MET A 32 2.50 0.38 -14.35
CA MET A 32 3.80 1.02 -14.23
C MET A 32 3.90 2.21 -15.20
N THR A 33 4.42 3.33 -14.72
CA THR A 33 4.63 4.56 -15.48
C THR A 33 5.96 5.20 -15.07
N LYS A 34 6.32 6.29 -15.72
CA LYS A 34 7.48 7.11 -15.38
C LYS A 34 7.06 8.53 -15.06
N ILE A 35 7.85 9.20 -14.23
CA ILE A 35 7.81 10.65 -14.06
C ILE A 35 9.22 11.22 -14.21
N GLN A 36 9.31 12.49 -14.60
CA GLN A 36 10.58 13.21 -14.64
C GLN A 36 10.66 14.18 -13.45
N HIS A 37 11.78 14.15 -12.73
CA HIS A 37 12.07 15.09 -11.64
C HIS A 37 13.54 15.50 -11.73
N LEU A 38 13.80 16.81 -11.83
CA LEU A 38 15.16 17.38 -11.93
C LEU A 38 16.03 16.77 -13.05
N GLY A 39 15.41 16.33 -14.16
CA GLY A 39 16.10 15.69 -15.28
C GLY A 39 16.34 14.19 -15.13
N GLU A 40 15.97 13.61 -13.98
CA GLU A 40 16.01 12.18 -13.71
C GLU A 40 14.65 11.52 -13.97
N THR A 41 14.67 10.24 -14.34
CA THR A 41 13.44 9.44 -14.57
C THR A 41 13.21 8.49 -13.40
N CYS A 42 12.05 8.58 -12.76
CA CYS A 42 11.65 7.67 -11.69
C CYS A 42 10.54 6.73 -12.15
N TRP A 43 10.59 5.50 -11.65
CA TRP A 43 9.55 4.51 -11.85
C TRP A 43 8.44 4.68 -10.81
N VAL A 44 7.22 4.69 -11.30
CA VAL A 44 6.04 4.95 -10.48
C VAL A 44 4.97 3.94 -10.81
N PHE A 45 4.37 3.36 -9.79
CA PHE A 45 3.15 2.57 -9.94
C PHE A 45 1.96 3.52 -9.77
N MET A 46 1.11 3.59 -10.80
CA MET A 46 -0.15 4.34 -10.75
C MET A 46 -1.28 3.34 -10.59
N ASP A 47 -1.95 3.36 -9.44
CA ASP A 47 -3.08 2.46 -9.20
C ASP A 47 -4.35 2.89 -9.96
N ASP A 48 -5.38 2.05 -9.93
CA ASP A 48 -6.68 2.34 -10.57
C ASP A 48 -7.39 3.58 -9.99
N GLN A 49 -7.01 4.00 -8.79
CA GLN A 49 -7.50 5.23 -8.14
C GLN A 49 -6.67 6.46 -8.51
N HIS A 50 -5.73 6.34 -9.45
CA HIS A 50 -4.79 7.38 -9.87
C HIS A 50 -3.90 7.90 -8.73
N ARG A 51 -3.60 7.05 -7.74
CA ARG A 51 -2.57 7.31 -6.73
C ARG A 51 -1.23 6.85 -7.25
N TYR A 52 -0.21 7.66 -7.01
CA TYR A 52 1.14 7.45 -7.50
C TYR A 52 2.05 6.98 -6.36
N TYR A 53 2.75 5.89 -6.60
CA TYR A 53 3.69 5.28 -5.66
C TYR A 53 5.04 5.18 -6.32
N GLU A 54 6.08 5.75 -5.70
CA GLU A 54 7.43 5.53 -6.21
C GLU A 54 7.86 4.09 -5.97
N VAL A 55 8.43 3.45 -6.99
CA VAL A 55 8.76 2.03 -6.93
C VAL A 55 10.26 1.87 -6.73
N ILE A 56 10.63 1.19 -5.64
CA ILE A 56 11.96 0.63 -5.48
C ILE A 56 11.81 -0.88 -5.64
N THR A 57 12.52 -1.46 -6.60
CA THR A 57 12.50 -2.91 -6.81
C THR A 57 13.85 -3.40 -7.31
N PRO A 58 14.31 -4.57 -6.85
CA PRO A 58 15.47 -5.23 -7.47
C PRO A 58 15.13 -5.84 -8.83
N SER A 59 13.84 -6.01 -9.17
CA SER A 59 13.40 -6.64 -10.40
C SER A 59 13.22 -5.63 -11.52
N SER A 60 14.16 -5.57 -12.47
CA SER A 60 14.02 -4.72 -13.65
C SER A 60 12.93 -5.18 -14.62
N GLN A 61 12.46 -6.43 -14.51
CA GLN A 61 11.47 -7.04 -15.42
C GLN A 61 10.07 -6.43 -15.30
N ILE A 62 9.79 -5.71 -14.21
CA ILE A 62 8.49 -5.03 -14.01
C ILE A 62 8.55 -3.55 -14.36
N LEU A 63 9.74 -3.04 -14.66
CA LEU A 63 10.01 -1.63 -14.98
C LEU A 63 9.78 -1.40 -16.49
N HIS A 64 8.53 -1.57 -16.90
CA HIS A 64 8.07 -1.31 -18.26
C HIS A 64 6.89 -0.36 -18.25
N GLU A 65 7.04 0.74 -18.97
CA GLU A 65 5.98 1.75 -19.03
C GLU A 65 4.73 1.18 -19.69
N GLY A 66 3.57 1.40 -19.07
CA GLY A 66 2.29 0.86 -19.51
C GLY A 66 2.02 -0.58 -19.08
N LEU A 67 2.96 -1.27 -18.43
CA LEU A 67 2.73 -2.63 -17.93
C LEU A 67 1.64 -2.62 -16.86
N GLN A 68 0.50 -3.24 -17.18
CA GLN A 68 -0.62 -3.41 -16.27
C GLN A 68 -0.42 -4.68 -15.43
N MET A 69 -0.63 -4.57 -14.12
CA MET A 69 -0.38 -5.68 -13.20
C MET A 69 -1.07 -5.48 -11.86
N SER A 70 -1.32 -6.61 -11.19
CA SER A 70 -1.59 -6.66 -9.76
C SER A 70 -0.28 -6.83 -8.99
N ILE A 71 -0.08 -6.04 -7.93
CA ILE A 71 1.11 -6.11 -7.07
C ILE A 71 0.72 -6.31 -5.61
N ARG A 72 1.58 -7.01 -4.88
CA ARG A 72 1.65 -6.97 -3.42
C ARG A 72 2.92 -6.20 -3.05
N ALA A 73 2.77 -5.12 -2.32
CA ALA A 73 3.87 -4.23 -1.99
C ALA A 73 3.83 -3.80 -0.53
N ILE A 74 4.96 -3.33 -0.01
CA ILE A 74 5.05 -2.71 1.32
C ILE A 74 5.50 -1.26 1.17
N GLU A 75 4.96 -0.38 2.02
CA GLU A 75 5.48 0.97 2.13
C GLU A 75 6.83 0.96 2.84
N VAL A 76 7.81 1.63 2.26
CA VAL A 76 9.17 1.74 2.79
C VAL A 76 9.51 3.20 3.07
N GLN A 77 10.18 3.45 4.19
CA GLN A 77 10.70 4.77 4.50
C GLN A 77 12.04 4.96 3.79
N SER A 78 11.98 5.38 2.53
CA SER A 78 13.15 5.69 1.72
C SER A 78 13.07 7.14 1.23
N LYS A 79 14.20 7.84 1.27
CA LYS A 79 14.31 9.13 0.60
C LYS A 79 14.76 8.86 -0.83
N THR A 80 13.88 9.15 -1.77
CA THR A 80 14.11 8.97 -3.20
C THR A 80 14.29 10.31 -3.91
N LEU A 81 14.73 10.26 -5.17
CA LEU A 81 14.93 11.47 -5.98
C LEU A 81 13.62 12.16 -6.33
N CYS A 82 12.54 11.41 -6.53
CA CYS A 82 11.27 11.98 -6.96
C CYS A 82 10.38 12.49 -5.82
N GLU A 83 10.79 12.29 -4.56
CA GLU A 83 10.14 12.81 -3.36
C GLU A 83 8.62 12.56 -3.34
N LEU A 84 8.15 11.44 -3.90
CA LEU A 84 6.73 11.08 -3.81
C LEU A 84 6.37 10.75 -2.36
N PRO A 85 5.14 11.06 -1.91
CA PRO A 85 4.73 10.87 -0.52
C PRO A 85 4.82 9.41 -0.05
N THR A 86 4.68 8.47 -0.97
CA THR A 86 4.67 7.04 -0.68
C THR A 86 5.64 6.33 -1.61
N VAL A 87 6.59 5.61 -0.99
CA VAL A 87 7.55 4.76 -1.68
C VAL A 87 7.23 3.32 -1.33
N ILE A 88 7.18 2.46 -2.34
CA ILE A 88 6.82 1.05 -2.17
C ILE A 88 7.93 0.13 -2.68
N GLU A 89 8.10 -0.99 -1.98
CA GLU A 89 8.84 -2.15 -2.46
C GLU A 89 7.86 -3.23 -2.91
N ILE A 90 7.98 -3.65 -4.16
CA ILE A 90 7.14 -4.70 -4.74
C ILE A 90 7.70 -6.07 -4.34
N ILE A 91 6.90 -6.85 -3.62
CA ILE A 91 7.27 -8.19 -3.13
C ILE A 91 6.78 -9.26 -4.09
N GLU A 92 5.56 -9.11 -4.61
CA GLU A 92 4.97 -10.02 -5.57
C GLU A 92 4.26 -9.22 -6.67
N TYR A 93 4.25 -9.74 -7.88
CA TYR A 93 3.54 -9.13 -9.01
C TYR A 93 2.94 -10.21 -9.91
N ARG A 94 1.80 -9.89 -10.51
CA ARG A 94 1.15 -10.67 -11.56
C ARG A 94 0.86 -9.72 -12.71
N PRO A 95 1.62 -9.80 -13.82
CA PRO A 95 1.28 -9.08 -15.04
C PRO A 95 -0.12 -9.49 -15.47
N ASP A 96 -0.94 -8.51 -15.81
CA ASP A 96 -2.12 -8.80 -16.59
C ASP A 96 -1.59 -9.26 -17.93
N HIS A 97 -1.70 -10.57 -18.22
CA HIS A 97 -1.32 -11.08 -19.52
C HIS A 97 -1.98 -10.18 -20.55
N PHE A 98 -1.18 -9.64 -21.46
CA PHE A 98 -1.65 -9.17 -22.75
C PHE A 98 -2.48 -10.32 -23.32
N ARG A 99 -3.80 -10.29 -23.09
CA ARG A 99 -4.71 -10.92 -24.02
C ARG A 99 -4.37 -10.24 -25.34
N ASP A 100 -3.87 -11.05 -26.26
CA ASP A 100 -3.63 -10.70 -27.66
C ASP A 100 -2.25 -10.06 -27.92
N MET A 101 -1.25 -10.92 -28.15
CA MET A 101 -0.53 -10.96 -29.43
C MET A 101 -0.17 -12.41 -29.78
#